data_AF-A0A150N237-F1
#
_entry.id   AF-A0A150N237-F1
#
_cell.length_a   1.000
_cell.length_b   1.000
_cell.length_c   1.000
_cell.angle_alpha   90.00
_cell.angle_beta   90.00
_cell.angle_gamma   90.00
#
_symmetry.space_group_name_H-M   'P 1'
#
loop_
_entity.id
_entity.type
_entity.pdbx_description
1 polymer ?
#
loop_
_entity_poly.entity_id
_entity_poly.type
_entity_poly.pdbx_seq_one_letter_code
_entity_poly.pdbx_strand_id
1 'polypeptide(L)'
;MQIPVAMTSANISGQADGFLVDLETAVLQVGDKVDYIIKGGANGTTKSSTIIDLTSEPSIVRYGDITVEQLNKVVNIFPEL
;
A
#
# COMPACT_ATOMS: atom_id res chain seq x y z
N MET A 1 16.41 -9.24 -17.78
CA MET A 1 16.47 -9.40 -16.31
C MET A 1 15.27 -8.69 -15.71
N GLN A 2 14.57 -9.30 -14.76
CA GLN A 2 13.59 -8.59 -13.93
C GLN A 2 14.35 -7.95 -12.77
N ILE A 3 14.27 -6.63 -12.63
CA ILE A 3 14.91 -5.89 -11.55
C ILE A 3 13.78 -5.50 -10.57
N PRO A 4 13.90 -5.82 -9.26
CA PRO A 4 12.90 -5.40 -8.29
C PRO A 4 12.87 -3.88 -8.20
N VAL A 5 11.66 -3.31 -8.12
CA VAL A 5 11.46 -1.87 -7.96
C VAL A 5 11.04 -1.62 -6.52
N ALA A 6 11.88 -0.89 -5.76
CA ALA A 6 11.50 -0.39 -4.45
C ALA A 6 10.56 0.81 -4.64
N MET A 7 9.37 0.75 -4.05
CA MET A 7 8.36 1.80 -4.17
C MET A 7 7.63 2.02 -2.84
N THR A 8 7.42 3.29 -2.51
CA THR A 8 6.51 3.75 -1.46
C THR A 8 5.35 4.50 -2.12
N SER A 9 4.42 5.01 -1.31
CA SER A 9 3.42 5.96 -1.81
C SER A 9 4.09 7.22 -2.36
N ALA A 10 3.57 7.75 -3.47
CA ALA A 10 4.18 8.85 -4.26
C ALA A 10 3.86 10.24 -3.68
N ASN A 11 4.17 10.45 -2.41
CA ASN A 11 3.80 11.65 -1.65
C ASN A 11 4.96 12.16 -0.80
N ILE A 12 4.88 13.40 -0.34
CA ILE A 12 5.73 13.94 0.73
C ILE A 12 5.40 13.18 2.02
N SER A 13 6.42 12.71 2.72
CA SER A 13 6.27 11.92 3.96
C SER A 13 5.36 12.63 4.98
N GLY A 14 4.40 11.88 5.52
CA GLY A 14 3.42 12.38 6.50
C GLY A 14 2.25 13.19 5.93
N GLN A 15 2.13 13.32 4.61
CA GLN A 15 1.06 14.12 3.97
C GLN A 15 0.00 13.31 3.21
N ALA A 16 0.07 11.96 3.26
CA ALA A 16 -0.90 11.09 2.61
C ALA A 16 -1.37 9.94 3.51
N ASP A 17 -1.59 10.23 4.79
CA ASP A 17 -2.04 9.21 5.73
C ASP A 17 -3.52 8.86 5.47
N GLY A 18 -3.77 7.59 5.16
CA GLY A 18 -5.12 7.03 5.10
C GLY A 18 -5.81 7.07 3.74
N PHE A 19 -5.16 7.52 2.67
CA PHE A 19 -5.72 7.48 1.30
C PHE A 19 -4.70 7.03 0.26
N LEU A 20 -5.21 6.61 -0.91
CA LEU A 20 -4.38 6.27 -2.06
C LEU A 20 -3.95 7.53 -2.81
N VAL A 21 -2.66 7.65 -3.09
CA VAL A 21 -2.10 8.77 -3.85
C VAL A 21 -2.51 8.63 -5.32
N ASP A 22 -3.29 9.58 -5.81
CA ASP A 22 -3.63 9.69 -7.23
C ASP A 22 -2.63 10.54 -8.01
N LEU A 23 -2.86 10.67 -9.32
CA LEU A 23 -1.97 11.42 -10.21
C LEU A 23 -1.87 12.89 -9.79
N GLU A 24 -3.00 13.51 -9.45
CA GLU A 24 -3.04 14.93 -9.09
C GLU A 24 -2.25 15.20 -7.82
N THR A 25 -2.44 14.37 -6.79
CA THR A 25 -1.69 14.42 -5.53
C THR A 25 -0.21 14.20 -5.76
N ALA A 26 0.17 13.22 -6.59
CA ALA A 26 1.57 12.94 -6.91
C ALA A 26 2.24 14.13 -7.62
N VAL A 27 1.58 14.71 -8.63
CA VAL A 27 2.08 15.90 -9.34
C VAL A 27 2.26 17.07 -8.37
N LEU A 28 1.28 17.32 -7.50
CA LEU A 28 1.32 18.42 -6.53
C LEU A 28 2.46 18.27 -5.51
N GLN A 29 2.72 17.05 -5.03
CA GLN A 29 3.65 16.82 -3.92
C GLN A 29 5.10 16.53 -4.36
N VAL A 30 5.28 15.78 -5.44
CA VAL A 30 6.61 15.30 -5.89
C VAL A 30 6.96 15.67 -7.33
N GLY A 31 6.06 16.31 -8.09
CA GLY A 31 6.20 16.76 -9.48
C GLY A 31 7.63 17.02 -9.96
N ASP A 32 8.15 18.20 -9.67
CA ASP A 32 9.48 18.65 -10.14
C ASP A 32 10.66 17.99 -9.41
N LYS A 33 10.40 17.08 -8.46
CA LYS A 33 11.42 16.40 -7.63
C LYS A 33 11.74 14.99 -8.14
N VAL A 34 11.08 14.53 -9.19
CA VAL A 34 11.25 13.19 -9.77
C VAL A 34 11.40 13.28 -11.29
N ASP A 35 12.12 12.33 -11.87
CA ASP A 35 12.34 12.32 -13.33
C ASP A 35 11.07 12.00 -14.12
N TYR A 36 10.17 11.19 -13.54
CA TYR A 36 8.97 10.71 -14.21
C TYR A 36 7.77 10.58 -13.27
N ILE A 37 6.60 10.95 -13.79
CA ILE A 37 5.29 10.60 -13.23
C ILE A 37 4.50 9.89 -14.32
N ILE A 38 4.09 8.65 -14.05
CA ILE A 38 3.40 7.80 -15.03
C ILE A 38 1.95 7.66 -14.60
N LYS A 39 1.01 8.10 -15.45
CA LYS A 39 -0.42 7.91 -15.21
C LYS A 39 -0.80 6.44 -15.39
N GLY A 40 -1.15 5.79 -14.28
CA GLY A 40 -1.77 4.46 -14.27
C GLY A 40 -3.29 4.51 -14.40
N GLY A 41 -3.92 3.34 -14.54
CA GLY A 41 -5.35 3.14 -14.35
C GLY A 41 -5.66 2.71 -12.92
N ALA A 42 -6.84 3.07 -12.41
CA ALA A 42 -7.32 2.56 -11.13
C ALA A 42 -7.60 1.05 -11.23
N ASN A 43 -7.20 0.28 -10.22
CA ASN A 43 -7.34 -1.18 -10.22
C ASN A 43 -8.04 -1.71 -8.95
N GLY A 44 -9.18 -1.10 -8.60
CA GLY A 44 -10.08 -1.60 -7.55
C GLY A 44 -9.55 -1.52 -6.10
N THR A 45 -8.31 -1.11 -5.88
CA THR A 45 -7.76 -0.88 -4.53
C THR A 45 -8.36 0.39 -3.92
N THR A 46 -8.67 0.35 -2.63
CA THR A 46 -9.23 1.49 -1.88
C THR A 46 -8.28 2.03 -0.82
N LYS A 47 -7.29 1.23 -0.41
CA LYS A 47 -6.32 1.56 0.63
C LYS A 47 -4.93 1.06 0.28
N SER A 48 -3.93 1.56 1.01
CA SER A 48 -2.58 0.98 1.00
C SER A 48 -2.61 -0.52 1.33
N SER A 49 -1.60 -1.27 0.89
CA SER A 49 -1.55 -2.74 1.07
C SER A 49 -1.66 -3.15 2.54
N THR A 50 -2.38 -4.25 2.79
CA THR A 50 -2.28 -4.99 4.05
C THR A 50 -0.86 -5.56 4.18
N ILE A 51 -0.22 -5.39 5.33
CA ILE A 51 1.13 -5.93 5.61
C ILE A 51 1.03 -6.86 6.81
N ILE A 52 1.57 -8.07 6.64
CA ILE A 52 1.74 -9.06 7.70
C ILE A 52 3.22 -9.23 8.02
N ASP A 53 3.52 -9.39 9.30
CA ASP A 53 4.83 -9.82 9.78
C ASP A 53 4.82 -11.34 9.95
N LEU A 54 5.80 -12.02 9.35
CA LEU A 54 6.02 -13.47 9.42
C LEU A 54 7.38 -13.82 10.03
N THR A 55 8.07 -12.87 10.65
CA THR A 55 9.36 -13.10 11.30
C THR A 55 9.22 -13.85 12.64
N SER A 56 8.02 -13.82 13.24
CA SER A 56 7.64 -14.56 14.45
C SER A 56 6.19 -15.05 14.34
N GLU A 57 5.40 -14.96 15.41
CA GLU A 57 3.96 -15.25 15.35
C GLU A 57 3.28 -14.31 14.34
N PRO A 58 2.57 -14.84 13.33
CA PRO A 58 1.97 -14.02 12.29
C PRO A 58 1.07 -12.92 12.84
N SER A 59 1.38 -11.68 12.46
CA SER A 59 0.62 -10.51 12.94
C SER A 59 0.39 -9.50 11.82
N ILE A 60 -0.69 -8.74 11.91
CA ILE A 60 -1.01 -7.68 10.96
C ILE A 60 -0.38 -6.38 11.47
N VAL A 61 0.59 -5.85 10.72
CA VAL A 61 1.27 -4.59 11.07
C VAL A 61 0.69 -3.38 10.34
N ARG A 62 -0.07 -3.60 9.26
CA ARG A 62 -0.86 -2.56 8.59
C ARG A 62 -2.12 -3.15 7.98
N TYR A 63 -3.27 -2.55 8.28
CA TYR A 63 -4.55 -2.91 7.66
C TYR A 63 -4.74 -2.18 6.33
N GLY A 64 -5.08 -2.93 5.30
CA GLY A 64 -5.35 -2.45 3.94
C GLY A 64 -6.63 -3.04 3.36
N ASP A 65 -6.66 -3.26 2.05
CA ASP A 65 -7.82 -3.83 1.35
C ASP A 65 -8.07 -5.31 1.65
N ILE A 66 -7.05 -6.06 2.08
CA ILE A 66 -7.21 -7.47 2.48
C ILE A 66 -7.67 -7.50 3.94
N THR A 67 -8.87 -8.02 4.18
CA THR A 67 -9.50 -8.11 5.50
C THR A 67 -9.00 -9.30 6.31
N VAL A 68 -9.17 -9.24 7.63
CA VAL A 68 -8.91 -10.38 8.54
C VAL A 68 -9.74 -11.61 8.12
N GLU A 69 -11.00 -11.41 7.77
CA GLU A 69 -11.87 -12.49 7.28
C GLU A 69 -11.30 -13.17 6.03
N GLN A 70 -10.78 -12.38 5.07
CA GLN A 70 -10.15 -12.92 3.86
C GLN A 70 -8.86 -13.68 4.18
N LEU A 71 -8.04 -13.21 5.13
CA LEU A 71 -6.86 -13.93 5.60
C LEU A 71 -7.24 -15.25 6.28
N ASN A 72 -8.23 -15.22 7.19
CA ASN A 72 -8.69 -16.39 7.94
C ASN A 72 -9.42 -17.43 7.07
N LYS A 73 -9.94 -17.05 5.89
CA LYS A 73 -10.40 -18.00 4.86
C LYS A 73 -9.28 -18.89 4.31
N VAL A 74 -8.02 -18.41 4.33
CA VAL A 74 -6.85 -19.18 3.90
C VAL A 74 -6.20 -19.90 5.08
N VAL A 75 -5.97 -19.18 6.18
CA VAL A 75 -5.36 -19.71 7.40
C VAL A 75 -5.93 -19.00 8.63
N ASN A 76 -6.70 -19.73 9.45
CA ASN A 76 -7.45 -19.17 10.57
C ASN A 76 -6.57 -18.96 11.82
N ILE A 77 -5.71 -17.95 11.77
CA ILE A 77 -4.73 -17.63 12.85
C ILE A 77 -4.72 -16.16 13.27
N PHE A 78 -5.41 -15.28 12.53
CA PHE A 78 -5.43 -13.85 12.85
C PHE A 78 -6.62 -13.53 13.76
N PRO A 79 -6.46 -12.72 14.82
CA PRO A 79 -7.55 -12.37 15.72
C PRO A 79 -8.61 -11.53 14.99
N GLU A 80 -9.88 -11.86 15.23
CA GLU A 80 -11.00 -11.05 14.74
C GLU A 80 -11.04 -9.69 15.46
N LEU A 81 -11.42 -8.64 14.73
CA LEU A 81 -11.55 -7.26 15.23
C LEU A 81 -12.93 -7.01 15.83
#